data_AF-A0A545BG07-F1
#
_entry.id   AF-A0A545BG07-F1
#
_cell.length_a   1.000
_cell.length_b   1.000
_cell.length_c   1.000
_cell.angle_alpha   90.00
_cell.angle_beta   90.00
_cell.angle_gamma   90.00
#
_symmetry.space_group_name_H-M   'P 1'
#
loop_
_entity.id
_entity.type
_entity.pdbx_description
1 polymer ?
#
loop_
_entity_poly.entity_id
_entity_poly.type
_entity_poly.pdbx_seq_one_letter_code
_entity_poly.pdbx_strand_id
1 'polypeptide(L)'
;MTSGFSHALLVTGSRTWDAAEAMKAALNEAWRAWGPSAVARPVLLSGHCPKGADAMAERLWRAAGFEVIEFPADWSAEPKAAGFTRNQRMVDALVAIRAGGAQVRVAAFLDLCSKCDQRTGQQQLMPGTPGHFSHGTVHARSRALAASIEVEDIIHPRLPPF
;
A
#
# COMPACT_ATOMS: atom_id res chain seq x y z
N MET A 1 4.95 -19.05 -15.01
CA MET A 1 5.37 -19.59 -13.70
C MET A 1 4.30 -19.17 -12.72
N THR A 2 3.57 -20.11 -12.13
CA THR A 2 2.65 -19.81 -11.02
C THR A 2 3.49 -19.26 -9.88
N SER A 3 3.25 -18.02 -9.46
CA SER A 3 3.90 -17.46 -8.28
C SER A 3 3.52 -18.36 -7.11
N GLY A 4 4.47 -19.09 -6.52
CA GLY A 4 4.19 -20.06 -5.46
C GLY A 4 3.71 -19.46 -4.13
N PHE A 5 3.14 -18.25 -4.16
CA PHE A 5 2.54 -17.54 -3.03
C PHE A 5 1.05 -17.87 -2.99
N SER A 6 0.52 -18.17 -1.81
CA SER A 6 -0.93 -18.29 -1.64
C SER A 6 -1.61 -16.92 -1.48
N HIS A 7 -0.88 -15.95 -0.94
CA HIS A 7 -1.41 -14.62 -0.62
C HIS A 7 -0.36 -13.53 -0.88
N ALA A 8 -0.81 -12.38 -1.37
CA ALA A 8 0.03 -11.19 -1.51
C ALA A 8 -0.68 -9.94 -1.00
N LEU A 9 0.06 -9.14 -0.23
CA LEU A 9 -0.38 -7.83 0.23
C LEU A 9 0.51 -6.78 -0.42
N LEU A 10 -0.07 -5.80 -1.10
CA LEU A 10 0.65 -4.61 -1.53
C LEU A 10 0.44 -3.51 -0.49
N VAL A 11 1.53 -2.90 -0.03
CA VAL A 11 1.48 -1.71 0.82
C VAL A 11 1.94 -0.49 0.06
N THR A 12 1.21 0.59 0.24
CA THR A 12 1.58 1.93 -0.23
C THR A 12 1.14 2.95 0.81
N GLY A 13 1.94 3.98 1.05
CA GLY A 13 1.51 4.99 2.00
C GLY A 13 2.37 6.24 2.09
N SER A 14 1.93 7.14 2.96
CA SER A 14 2.62 8.40 3.18
C SER A 14 4.03 8.20 3.73
N ARG A 15 4.96 9.05 3.27
CA ARG A 15 6.34 9.13 3.80
C ARG A 15 6.40 9.73 5.21
N THR A 16 5.29 10.29 5.69
CA THR A 16 5.13 10.84 7.04
C THR A 16 4.38 9.91 7.99
N TRP A 17 3.95 8.73 7.52
CA TRP A 17 3.22 7.79 8.36
C TRP A 17 4.06 7.36 9.58
N ASP A 18 3.53 7.60 10.78
CA ASP A 18 4.19 7.28 12.05
C ASP A 18 3.33 6.43 13.00
N ALA A 19 2.10 6.10 12.61
CA ALA A 19 1.16 5.32 13.42
C ALA A 19 1.43 3.81 13.34
N ALA A 20 2.38 3.32 14.15
CA ALA A 20 2.77 1.90 14.18
C ALA A 20 1.65 0.94 14.61
N GLU A 21 0.82 1.34 15.57
CA GLU A 21 -0.28 0.49 16.04
C GLU A 21 -1.38 0.36 14.98
N ALA A 22 -1.68 1.44 14.25
CA ALA A 22 -2.62 1.40 13.12
C ALA A 22 -2.09 0.50 11.98
N MET A 23 -0.78 0.55 11.69
CA MET A 23 -0.13 -0.34 10.73
C MET A 23 -0.27 -1.82 11.15
N LYS A 24 0.07 -2.15 12.41
CA LYS A 24 -0.07 -3.52 12.92
C LYS A 24 -1.51 -4.01 12.86
N ALA A 25 -2.46 -3.16 13.25
CA ALA A 25 -3.89 -3.48 13.20
C ALA A 25 -4.33 -3.81 11.76
N ALA A 26 -3.96 -2.99 10.79
CA ALA A 26 -4.28 -3.23 9.38
C ALA A 26 -3.65 -4.52 8.84
N LEU A 27 -2.38 -4.80 9.15
CA LEU A 27 -1.74 -6.06 8.74
C LEU A 27 -2.42 -7.29 9.36
N ASN A 28 -2.83 -7.19 10.63
CA ASN A 28 -3.58 -8.25 11.31
C ASN A 28 -4.98 -8.44 10.72
N GLU A 29 -5.65 -7.36 10.32
CA GLU A 29 -6.96 -7.43 9.68
C GLU A 29 -6.86 -8.05 8.29
N ALA A 30 -5.87 -7.62 7.48
CA ALA A 30 -5.59 -8.25 6.20
C ALA A 30 -5.33 -9.76 6.34
N TRP A 31 -4.61 -10.17 7.39
CA TRP A 31 -4.40 -11.58 7.72
C TRP A 31 -5.71 -12.31 8.06
N ARG A 32 -6.56 -11.71 8.90
CA ARG A 32 -7.87 -12.29 9.27
C ARG A 32 -8.79 -12.40 8.06
N ALA A 33 -8.76 -11.43 7.16
CA ALA A 33 -9.58 -11.39 5.97
C ALA A 33 -9.23 -12.45 4.92
N TRP A 34 -8.04 -13.05 4.96
CA TRP A 34 -7.70 -14.26 4.20
C TRP A 34 -8.44 -15.52 4.68
N GLY A 35 -9.02 -15.45 5.88
CA GLY A 35 -9.89 -16.49 6.42
C GLY A 35 -9.13 -17.73 6.89
N PRO A 36 -9.84 -18.85 7.12
CA PRO A 36 -9.26 -20.07 7.66
C PRO A 36 -8.40 -20.86 6.65
N SER A 37 -8.30 -20.38 5.41
CA SER A 37 -7.47 -20.98 4.37
C SER A 37 -6.02 -21.06 4.84
N ALA A 38 -5.32 -22.15 4.51
CA ALA A 38 -3.90 -22.25 4.84
C ALA A 38 -3.11 -21.16 4.11
N VAL A 39 -2.67 -20.14 4.84
CA VAL A 39 -1.76 -19.10 4.34
C VAL A 39 -0.37 -19.72 4.19
N ALA A 40 -0.06 -20.18 2.98
CA ALA A 40 1.24 -20.74 2.63
C ALA A 40 2.09 -19.71 1.85
N ARG A 41 3.23 -19.30 2.42
CA ARG A 41 4.15 -18.32 1.80
C ARG A 41 3.46 -16.99 1.42
N PRO A 42 3.02 -16.19 2.41
CA PRO A 42 2.51 -14.85 2.13
C PRO A 42 3.67 -13.90 1.73
N VAL A 43 3.40 -12.95 0.85
CA VAL A 43 4.40 -11.96 0.38
C VAL A 43 3.89 -10.54 0.49
N LEU A 44 4.78 -9.61 0.86
CA LEU A 44 4.51 -8.17 0.83
C LEU A 44 5.14 -7.54 -0.41
N LEU A 45 4.36 -6.77 -1.17
CA LEU A 45 4.87 -5.89 -2.22
C LEU A 45 4.99 -4.49 -1.64
N SER A 46 6.20 -3.96 -1.61
CA SER A 46 6.50 -2.65 -1.04
C SER A 46 7.27 -1.79 -2.03
N GLY A 47 7.21 -0.50 -1.80
CA GLY A 47 7.95 0.47 -2.54
C GLY A 47 9.34 0.84 -2.16
N HIS A 48 9.78 0.26 -1.04
CA HIS A 48 11.09 0.54 -0.53
C HIS A 48 11.35 2.04 -0.32
N CYS A 49 10.33 2.77 0.15
CA CYS A 49 10.57 4.12 0.66
C CYS A 49 11.26 3.97 2.02
N PRO A 50 12.43 4.60 2.26
CA PRO A 50 13.22 4.38 3.48
C PRO A 50 12.56 4.90 4.77
N LYS A 51 11.40 5.55 4.66
CA LYS A 51 10.64 6.10 5.78
C LYS A 51 9.14 6.04 5.51
N GLY A 52 8.36 6.19 6.57
CA GLY A 52 6.91 6.17 6.51
C GLY A 52 6.35 4.76 6.38
N ALA A 53 5.23 4.64 5.66
CA ALA A 53 4.44 3.41 5.63
C ALA A 53 5.20 2.21 5.05
N ASP A 54 5.86 2.38 3.90
CA ASP A 54 6.62 1.31 3.22
C ASP A 54 7.68 0.71 4.17
N ALA A 55 8.59 1.53 4.70
CA ALA A 55 9.62 1.06 5.65
C ALA A 55 9.04 0.39 6.91
N MET A 56 7.94 0.92 7.44
CA MET A 56 7.30 0.36 8.63
C MET A 56 6.68 -1.01 8.36
N ALA A 57 5.96 -1.15 7.25
CA ALA A 57 5.35 -2.42 6.84
C ALA A 57 6.43 -3.47 6.54
N GLU A 58 7.48 -3.11 5.82
CA GLU A 58 8.61 -4.00 5.52
C GLU A 58 9.26 -4.53 6.80
N ARG A 59 9.50 -3.66 7.79
CA ARG A 59 10.07 -4.06 9.07
C ARG A 59 9.18 -5.08 9.79
N LEU A 60 7.87 -4.80 9.87
CA LEU A 60 6.92 -5.69 10.56
C LEU A 60 6.79 -7.04 9.84
N TRP A 61 6.73 -7.03 8.50
CA TRP A 61 6.59 -8.24 7.70
C TRP A 61 7.82 -9.14 7.77
N ARG A 62 9.02 -8.54 7.71
CA ARG A 62 10.29 -9.26 7.90
C ARG A 62 10.44 -9.80 9.32
N ALA A 63 10.03 -9.04 10.34
CA ALA A 63 10.05 -9.50 11.72
C ALA A 63 9.14 -10.72 11.95
N ALA A 64 8.08 -10.88 11.15
CA ALA A 64 7.23 -12.07 11.14
C ALA A 64 7.81 -13.24 10.31
N GLY A 65 8.99 -13.09 9.70
CA GLY A 65 9.66 -14.14 8.93
C GLY A 65 9.19 -14.28 7.48
N PHE A 66 8.48 -13.29 6.95
CA PHE A 66 7.90 -13.36 5.60
C PHE A 66 8.68 -12.56 4.55
N GLU A 67 8.46 -12.93 3.29
CA GLU A 67 9.15 -12.36 2.13
C GLU A 67 8.59 -10.97 1.77
N VAL A 68 9.48 -10.07 1.36
CA VAL A 68 9.15 -8.74 0.83
C VAL A 68 9.73 -8.60 -0.57
N ILE A 69 8.90 -8.28 -1.55
CA ILE A 69 9.32 -7.86 -2.89
C ILE A 69 9.32 -6.34 -2.93
N GLU A 70 10.50 -5.79 -3.19
CA GLU A 70 10.75 -4.35 -3.18
C GLU A 70 10.72 -3.75 -4.59
N PHE A 71 10.08 -2.60 -4.71
CA PHE A 71 10.02 -1.81 -5.93
C PHE A 71 10.54 -0.41 -5.60
N PRO A 72 11.87 -0.18 -5.59
CA PRO A 72 12.41 1.15 -5.39
C PRO A 72 12.09 2.07 -6.57
N ALA A 73 11.84 3.35 -6.29
CA ALA A 73 11.65 4.36 -7.33
C ALA A 73 13.01 4.81 -7.89
N ASP A 74 13.14 4.83 -9.21
CA ASP A 74 14.33 5.32 -9.91
C ASP A 74 14.28 6.85 -10.09
N TRP A 75 14.71 7.56 -9.06
CA TRP A 75 14.76 9.04 -9.08
C TRP A 75 15.81 9.59 -10.06
N SER A 76 16.76 8.76 -10.51
CA SER A 76 17.82 9.20 -11.42
C SER A 76 17.36 9.25 -12.87
N ALA A 77 16.52 8.30 -13.29
CA ALA A 77 15.99 8.26 -14.64
C ALA A 77 14.83 9.24 -14.86
N GLU A 78 13.85 9.28 -13.93
CA GLU A 78 12.61 10.04 -14.12
C GLU A 78 12.13 10.73 -12.83
N PRO A 79 12.79 11.80 -12.35
CA PRO A 79 12.57 12.34 -11.00
C PRO A 79 11.12 12.77 -10.69
N LYS A 80 10.33 13.13 -11.70
CA LYS A 80 8.91 13.50 -11.53
C LYS A 80 7.95 12.31 -11.58
N ALA A 81 8.28 11.27 -12.34
CA ALA A 81 7.40 10.12 -12.59
C ALA A 81 7.82 8.86 -11.82
N ALA A 82 9.05 8.79 -11.30
CA ALA A 82 9.65 7.62 -10.68
C ALA A 82 8.73 6.93 -9.66
N GLY A 83 8.10 7.73 -8.78
CA GLY A 83 7.13 7.22 -7.82
C GLY A 83 5.89 6.60 -8.46
N PHE A 84 5.32 7.24 -9.49
CA PHE A 84 4.13 6.74 -10.19
C PHE A 84 4.45 5.52 -11.06
N THR A 85 5.57 5.54 -11.78
CA THR A 85 6.07 4.41 -12.59
C THR A 85 6.29 3.18 -11.70
N ARG A 86 6.94 3.35 -10.55
CA ARG A 86 7.10 2.30 -9.54
C ARG A 86 5.77 1.77 -9.01
N ASN A 87 4.84 2.67 -8.67
CA ASN A 87 3.51 2.28 -8.19
C ASN A 87 2.76 1.43 -9.23
N GLN A 88 2.86 1.77 -10.51
CA GLN A 88 2.28 0.96 -11.58
C GLN A 88 2.91 -0.43 -11.62
N ARG A 89 4.25 -0.52 -11.60
CA ARG A 89 4.98 -1.81 -11.60
C ARG A 89 4.58 -2.72 -10.44
N MET A 90 4.33 -2.15 -9.26
CA MET A 90 3.84 -2.93 -8.12
C MET A 90 2.45 -3.52 -8.35
N VAL A 91 1.53 -2.71 -8.89
CA VAL A 91 0.17 -3.17 -9.20
C VAL A 91 0.22 -4.23 -10.30
N ASP A 92 1.04 -4.04 -11.34
CA ASP A 92 1.21 -5.03 -12.41
C ASP A 92 1.74 -6.36 -11.86
N ALA A 93 2.71 -6.32 -10.95
CA ALA A 93 3.22 -7.52 -10.27
C ALA A 93 2.15 -8.19 -9.40
N LEU A 94 1.33 -7.41 -8.68
CA LEU A 94 0.22 -7.94 -7.89
C LEU A 94 -0.84 -8.62 -8.77
N VAL A 95 -1.14 -8.03 -9.94
CA VAL A 95 -2.04 -8.63 -10.95
C VAL A 95 -1.47 -9.95 -11.45
N ALA A 96 -0.16 -10.02 -11.73
CA ALA A 96 0.49 -11.25 -12.16
C ALA A 96 0.42 -12.35 -11.08
N ILE A 97 0.62 -11.99 -9.81
CA ILE A 97 0.49 -12.90 -8.66
C ILE A 97 -0.95 -13.43 -8.53
N ARG A 98 -1.95 -12.54 -8.67
CA ARG A 98 -3.37 -12.92 -8.69
C ARG A 98 -3.69 -13.89 -9.83
N ALA A 99 -3.19 -13.62 -11.04
CA ALA A 99 -3.38 -14.50 -12.19
C ALA A 99 -2.74 -15.89 -11.98
N GLY A 100 -1.73 -15.98 -11.11
CA GLY A 100 -1.15 -17.23 -10.64
C GLY A 100 -1.98 -18.00 -9.61
N GLY A 101 -3.14 -17.48 -9.20
CA GLY A 101 -4.08 -18.12 -8.26
C GLY A 101 -3.99 -17.64 -6.81
N ALA A 102 -3.11 -16.68 -6.52
CA ALA A 102 -2.99 -16.12 -5.17
C ALA A 102 -4.16 -15.19 -4.84
N GLN A 103 -4.55 -15.14 -3.56
CA GLN A 103 -5.42 -14.08 -3.06
C GLN A 103 -4.61 -12.79 -2.89
N VAL A 104 -5.13 -11.66 -3.36
CA VAL A 104 -4.39 -10.39 -3.33
C VAL A 104 -5.21 -9.27 -2.74
N ARG A 105 -4.55 -8.37 -2.00
CA ARG A 105 -5.14 -7.16 -1.40
C ARG A 105 -4.15 -6.00 -1.45
N VAL A 106 -4.66 -4.78 -1.34
CA VAL A 106 -3.86 -3.56 -1.15
C VAL A 106 -4.24 -2.88 0.16
N ALA A 107 -3.25 -2.44 0.93
CA ALA A 107 -3.43 -1.55 2.07
C ALA A 107 -2.81 -0.18 1.76
N ALA A 108 -3.66 0.85 1.70
CA ALA A 108 -3.28 2.23 1.41
C ALA A 108 -3.26 3.07 2.70
N PHE A 109 -2.06 3.41 3.18
CA PHE A 109 -1.87 4.22 4.39
C PHE A 109 -1.87 5.72 4.05
N LEU A 110 -3.04 6.31 4.27
CA LEU A 110 -3.41 7.64 3.81
C LEU A 110 -3.13 8.68 4.88
N ASP A 111 -2.35 9.68 4.48
CA ASP A 111 -2.12 10.91 5.25
C ASP A 111 -2.22 12.11 4.29
N LEU A 112 -2.41 13.30 4.85
CA LEU A 112 -2.46 14.53 4.06
C LEU A 112 -1.14 14.76 3.32
N CYS A 113 -1.26 15.28 2.11
CA CYS A 113 -0.11 15.66 1.29
C CYS A 113 0.66 16.80 1.97
N SER A 114 1.91 16.57 2.29
CA SER A 114 2.79 17.59 2.89
C SER A 114 3.37 18.60 1.89
N LYS A 115 3.05 18.48 0.60
CA LYS A 115 3.66 19.28 -0.49
C LYS A 115 2.71 20.28 -1.16
N CYS A 116 1.41 20.17 -0.92
CA CYS A 116 0.40 20.94 -1.62
C CYS A 116 -0.49 21.68 -0.61
N ASP A 117 -1.06 22.81 -1.04
CA ASP A 117 -2.05 23.53 -0.25
C ASP A 117 -3.31 22.65 -0.11
N GLN A 118 -3.72 22.43 1.14
CA GLN A 118 -4.89 21.62 1.48
C GLN A 118 -6.21 22.26 1.01
N ARG A 119 -6.19 23.55 0.63
CA ARG A 119 -7.35 24.28 0.08
C ARG A 119 -7.58 24.03 -1.41
N THR A 120 -6.58 23.58 -2.16
CA THR A 120 -6.67 23.33 -3.61
C THR A 120 -6.69 21.83 -3.89
N GLY A 121 -7.81 21.29 -4.37
CA GLY A 121 -7.89 19.88 -4.78
C GLY A 121 -8.26 18.90 -3.66
N GLN A 122 -9.29 19.24 -2.88
CA GLN A 122 -9.90 18.30 -1.94
C GLN A 122 -10.28 17.00 -2.66
N GLN A 123 -9.81 15.88 -2.11
CA GLN A 123 -10.29 14.56 -2.46
C GLN A 123 -11.16 14.09 -1.30
N GLN A 124 -12.36 13.61 -1.59
CA GLN A 124 -13.19 12.96 -0.59
C GLN A 124 -12.89 11.46 -0.65
N LEU A 125 -12.13 10.96 0.31
CA LEU A 125 -11.87 9.52 0.45
C LEU A 125 -12.95 8.94 1.36
N MET A 126 -13.70 7.97 0.86
CA MET A 126 -14.72 7.30 1.67
C MET A 126 -14.06 6.33 2.66
N PRO A 127 -14.59 6.20 3.90
CA PRO A 127 -15.68 6.98 4.47
C PRO A 127 -15.16 8.28 5.08
N GLY A 128 -15.89 9.37 4.88
CA GLY A 128 -15.49 10.61 5.47
C GLY A 128 -14.22 11.15 4.82
N THR A 129 -13.07 11.19 5.52
CA THR A 129 -12.14 12.33 5.73
C THR A 129 -11.81 13.29 4.55
N PRO A 130 -12.07 14.63 4.67
CA PRO A 130 -11.89 15.54 3.55
C PRO A 130 -10.45 15.96 3.57
N GLY A 131 -9.76 15.79 2.45
CA GLY A 131 -8.35 16.15 2.45
C GLY A 131 -7.71 16.03 1.10
N HIS A 132 -6.59 16.71 0.95
CA HIS A 132 -5.73 16.50 -0.18
C HIS A 132 -4.64 15.51 0.23
N PHE A 133 -4.82 14.23 -0.11
CA PHE A 133 -3.99 13.13 0.36
C PHE A 133 -2.70 12.94 -0.47
N SER A 134 -1.74 12.20 0.08
CA SER A 134 -0.48 11.84 -0.59
C SER A 134 -0.70 11.32 -2.01
N HIS A 135 -0.21 12.06 -3.02
CA HIS A 135 -0.42 11.72 -4.44
C HIS A 135 0.09 10.33 -4.79
N GLY A 136 1.22 9.94 -4.22
CA GLY A 136 1.80 8.61 -4.46
C GLY A 136 0.87 7.50 -3.98
N THR A 137 0.35 7.64 -2.76
CA THR A 137 -0.59 6.70 -2.15
C THR A 137 -1.88 6.63 -2.97
N VAL A 138 -2.45 7.78 -3.30
CA VAL A 138 -3.69 7.88 -4.09
C VAL A 138 -3.51 7.32 -5.50
N HIS A 139 -2.35 7.53 -6.13
CA HIS A 139 -2.04 6.94 -7.43
C HIS A 139 -2.03 5.42 -7.37
N ALA A 140 -1.28 4.83 -6.44
CA ALA A 140 -1.22 3.36 -6.29
C ALA A 140 -2.61 2.76 -5.99
N ARG A 141 -3.36 3.38 -5.06
CA ARG A 141 -4.77 3.03 -4.78
C ARG A 141 -5.62 3.05 -6.05
N SER A 142 -5.56 4.13 -6.82
CA SER A 142 -6.36 4.29 -8.04
C SER A 142 -6.02 3.23 -9.09
N ARG A 143 -4.74 2.88 -9.22
CA ARG A 143 -4.28 1.79 -10.11
C ARG A 143 -4.78 0.42 -9.66
N ALA A 144 -4.75 0.13 -8.36
CA ALA A 144 -5.28 -1.11 -7.81
C ALA A 144 -6.80 -1.25 -8.02
N LEU A 145 -7.56 -0.18 -7.77
CA LEU A 145 -9.00 -0.13 -8.03
C LEU A 145 -9.31 -0.32 -9.53
N ALA A 146 -8.55 0.33 -10.42
CA ALA A 146 -8.69 0.15 -11.86
C ALA A 146 -8.41 -1.30 -12.31
N ALA A 147 -7.56 -2.02 -11.58
CA ALA A 147 -7.29 -3.45 -11.78
C ALA A 147 -8.30 -4.37 -11.07
N SER A 148 -9.39 -3.83 -10.49
CA SER A 148 -10.39 -4.58 -9.71
C SER A 148 -9.77 -5.40 -8.58
N ILE A 149 -8.78 -4.81 -7.90
CA ILE A 149 -8.17 -5.35 -6.68
C ILE A 149 -8.78 -4.64 -5.48
N GLU A 150 -9.10 -5.41 -4.44
CA GLU A 150 -9.61 -4.88 -3.18
C GLU A 150 -8.56 -3.97 -2.52
N VAL A 151 -8.98 -2.77 -2.14
CA VAL A 151 -8.15 -1.80 -1.43
C VAL A 151 -8.76 -1.47 -0.09
N GLU A 152 -7.98 -1.66 0.96
CA GLU A 152 -8.27 -1.13 2.29
C GLU A 152 -7.63 0.25 2.41
N ASP A 153 -8.45 1.24 2.77
CA ASP A 153 -8.03 2.61 3.00
C ASP A 153 -7.82 2.83 4.51
N ILE A 154 -6.56 2.99 4.92
CA ILE A 154 -6.18 3.22 6.31
C ILE A 154 -5.86 4.70 6.46
N ILE A 155 -6.80 5.45 7.01
CA ILE A 155 -6.63 6.89 7.28
C ILE A 155 -5.82 7.08 8.55
N HIS A 156 -4.88 8.03 8.53
CA HIS A 156 -4.04 8.31 9.69
C HIS A 156 -4.90 8.69 10.90
N PRO A 157 -4.71 8.06 12.07
CA PRO A 157 -5.58 8.24 13.25
C PRO A 157 -5.54 9.66 13.86
N ARG A 158 -4.64 10.51 13.37
CA ARG A 158 -4.54 11.92 13.80
C ARG A 158 -5.47 12.82 13.00
N LEU A 159 -5.99 12.33 11.87
CA LEU A 159 -6.91 13.08 11.04
C LEU A 159 -8.31 12.93 11.62
N PRO A 160 -9.10 14.02 11.64
CA PRO A 160 -10.43 13.95 12.18
C PRO A 160 -11.28 12.97 11.35
N PRO A 161 -12.08 12.11 12.00
CA PRO A 161 -13.24 11.53 11.32
C PRO A 161 -14.15 12.68 10.89
N PHE A 162 -14.87 12.54 9.77
CA PHE A 162 -15.92 13.50 9.44
C PHE A 162 -16.95 13.62 10.55
#